data_AF-A0AA93L841-F1
#
_entry.id   AF-A0AA93L841-F1
#
_cell.length_a   1.000
_cell.length_b   1.000
_cell.length_c   1.000
_cell.angle_alpha   90.00
_cell.angle_beta   90.00
_cell.angle_gamma   90.00
#
_symmetry.space_group_name_H-M   'P 1'
#
loop_
_entity.id
_entity.type
_entity.pdbx_description
1 polymer ?
#
loop_
_entity_poly.entity_id
_entity_poly.type
_entity_poly.pdbx_seq_one_letter_code
_entity_poly.pdbx_strand_id
1 'polypeptide(L)' 'MTIEQDTIAEALATAPGWAKIGLTMPQERLREDARREMARHVYSTLYKPASVDTAQLPLPL' A
#
# COMPACT_ATOMS: atom_id res chain seq x y z
N MET A 1 9.44 -1.94 -14.18
CA MET A 1 9.15 -2.17 -12.76
C MET A 1 8.11 -3.26 -12.68
N THR A 2 8.50 -4.47 -12.31
CA THR A 2 7.56 -5.57 -12.06
C THR A 2 7.03 -5.39 -10.64
N ILE A 3 5.71 -5.41 -10.46
CA ILE A 3 5.11 -5.36 -9.12
C ILE A 3 5.04 -6.79 -8.60
N GLU A 4 5.72 -7.06 -7.48
CA GLU A 4 5.74 -8.38 -6.85
C GLU A 4 4.54 -8.55 -5.91
N GLN A 5 4.10 -9.81 -5.74
CA GLN A 5 2.97 -10.13 -4.87
C GLN A 5 3.23 -9.73 -3.41
N ASP A 6 4.46 -9.93 -2.95
CA ASP A 6 4.88 -9.59 -1.58
C ASP A 6 4.82 -8.08 -1.32
N THR A 7 5.18 -7.25 -2.31
CA THR A 7 5.05 -5.79 -2.20
C THR A 7 3.59 -5.35 -2.06
N ILE A 8 2.68 -6.01 -2.78
CA ILE A 8 1.25 -5.75 -2.63
C ILE A 8 0.76 -6.20 -1.25
N ALA A 9 1.20 -7.37 -0.78
CA ALA A 9 0.83 -7.89 0.53
C ALA A 9 1.26 -6.96 1.67
N GLU A 10 2.47 -6.39 1.59
CA GLU A 10 2.96 -5.41 2.55
C GLU A 10 2.18 -4.08 2.50
N ALA A 11 1.87 -3.60 1.29
CA ALA A 11 1.01 -2.42 1.12
C ALA A 11 -0.39 -2.64 1.73
N LEU A 12 -0.97 -3.83 1.56
CA LEU A 12 -2.22 -4.20 2.21
C LEU A 12 -2.07 -4.32 3.74
N ALA A 13 -0.96 -4.86 4.24
CA ALA A 13 -0.69 -4.99 5.66
C ALA A 13 -0.67 -3.61 6.36
N THR A 14 -0.10 -2.60 5.70
CA THR A 14 0.01 -1.23 6.22
C THR A 14 -1.18 -0.33 5.93
N ALA A 15 -2.18 -0.80 5.17
CA ALA A 15 -3.34 0.01 4.81
C ALA A 15 -4.21 0.41 6.04
N PRO A 16 -4.90 1.58 5.99
CA PRO A 16 -5.74 2.06 7.07
C PRO A 16 -6.79 1.03 7.52
N GLY A 17 -6.91 0.80 8.83
CA GLY A 17 -7.83 -0.20 9.39
C GLY A 17 -9.30 0.03 9.01
N TRP A 18 -9.73 1.30 8.95
CA TRP A 18 -11.09 1.66 8.53
C TRP A 18 -11.37 1.27 7.08
N ALA A 19 -10.38 1.39 6.18
CA ALA A 19 -10.53 1.07 4.77
C ALA A 19 -10.65 -0.45 4.59
N LYS A 20 -9.84 -1.24 5.32
CA LYS A 20 -9.95 -2.71 5.33
C LYS A 20 -11.35 -3.16 5.74
N ILE A 21 -11.87 -2.61 6.83
CA ILE A 21 -13.23 -2.90 7.32
C ILE A 21 -14.28 -2.42 6.31
N GLY A 22 -14.10 -1.21 5.78
CA GLY A 22 -15.03 -0.56 4.86
C GLY A 22 -15.31 -1.36 3.59
N LEU A 23 -14.34 -2.13 3.09
CA LEU A 23 -14.54 -3.04 1.94
C LEU A 23 -15.66 -4.07 2.15
N THR A 24 -15.97 -4.40 3.40
CA THR A 24 -17.00 -5.38 3.78
C THR A 24 -18.28 -4.74 4.30
N MET A 25 -18.36 -3.40 4.35
CA MET A 25 -19.53 -2.71 4.89
C MET A 25 -20.78 -2.93 4.01
N PRO A 26 -21.97 -3.06 4.63
CA PRO A 26 -23.22 -3.23 3.89
C PRO A 26 -23.62 -1.97 3.12
N GLN A 27 -23.22 -0.79 3.61
CA GLN A 27 -23.52 0.48 2.98
C GLN A 27 -22.58 0.73 1.78
N GLU A 28 -23.14 0.82 0.57
CA GLU A 28 -22.34 0.92 -0.67
C GLU A 28 -21.42 2.15 -0.69
N ARG A 29 -21.88 3.30 -0.20
CA ARG A 29 -21.06 4.51 -0.16
C ARG A 29 -19.78 4.33 0.65
N LEU A 30 -19.88 3.71 1.83
CA LEU A 30 -18.72 3.43 2.68
C LEU A 30 -17.78 2.41 2.03
N ARG A 31 -18.35 1.43 1.32
CA ARG A 31 -17.56 0.45 0.58
C ARG A 31 -16.77 1.12 -0.53
N GLU A 32 -17.39 2.04 -1.25
CA GLU A 32 -16.74 2.79 -2.32
C GLU A 32 -15.63 3.71 -1.78
N ASP A 33 -15.89 4.44 -0.70
CA ASP A 33 -14.88 5.28 -0.05
C ASP A 33 -13.66 4.44 0.40
N ALA A 34 -13.92 3.25 0.95
CA ALA A 34 -12.89 2.31 1.34
C ALA A 34 -12.08 1.76 0.15
N ARG A 35 -12.73 1.44 -0.98
CA ARG A 35 -12.03 1.02 -2.21
C ARG A 35 -11.09 2.11 -2.70
N ARG A 36 -11.55 3.37 -2.73
CA ARG A 36 -10.73 4.51 -3.17
C ARG A 36 -9.53 4.73 -2.26
N GLU A 37 -9.71 4.66 -0.95
CA GLU A 37 -8.60 4.81 -0.01
C GLU A 37 -7.61 3.65 -0.13
N MET A 38 -8.10 2.41 -0.22
CA MET A 38 -7.24 1.24 -0.40
C MET A 38 -6.40 1.37 -1.67
N ALA A 39 -7.02 1.75 -2.80
CA ALA A 39 -6.32 1.97 -4.05
C ALA A 39 -5.28 3.08 -3.93
N ARG A 40 -5.62 4.20 -3.29
CA ARG A 40 -4.68 5.31 -3.04
C ARG A 40 -3.48 4.86 -2.21
N HIS A 41 -3.70 4.10 -1.14
CA HIS A 41 -2.63 3.62 -0.25
C HIS A 41 -1.71 2.62 -0.93
N VAL A 42 -2.26 1.65 -1.67
CA VAL A 42 -1.46 0.69 -2.43
C VAL A 42 -0.64 1.41 -3.49
N TYR A 43 -1.26 2.33 -4.26
CA TYR A 43 -0.56 3.12 -5.26
C TYR A 43 0.56 3.95 -4.64
N SER A 44 0.28 4.70 -3.56
CA SER A 44 1.31 5.51 -2.92
C SER A 44 2.46 4.67 -2.40
N THR A 45 2.20 3.47 -1.87
CA THR A 45 3.24 2.56 -1.38
C THR A 45 4.11 2.02 -2.51
N LEU A 46 3.51 1.60 -3.63
CA LEU A 46 4.23 1.05 -4.78
C LEU A 46 5.13 2.07 -5.49
N TYR A 47 4.74 3.34 -5.49
CA TYR A 47 5.47 4.42 -6.17
C TYR A 47 6.21 5.34 -5.20
N LYS A 48 6.23 5.02 -3.90
CA LYS A 48 7.07 5.75 -2.95
C LYS A 48 8.54 5.45 -3.30
N PRO A 49 9.38 6.47 -3.48
CA PRO A 49 10.80 6.22 -3.64
C PRO A 49 11.29 5.43 -2.42
N ALA A 50 12.00 4.31 -2.68
CA ALA A 50 12.62 3.54 -1.62
C ALA A 50 13.44 4.51 -0.76
N SER A 51 13.15 4.59 0.53
CA SER A 51 13.98 5.41 1.40
C SER A 51 15.36 4.78 1.38
N VAL A 52 16.36 5.53 0.93
CA VAL A 52 17.75 5.12 1.06
C VAL A 52 17.99 4.90 2.55
N ASP A 53 18.23 3.65 2.94
CA ASP A 53 18.70 3.36 4.29
C ASP A 53 20.07 4.02 4.43
N THR A 54 20.21 4.96 5.35
CA THR A 54 21.45 5.70 5.59
C THR A 54 22.57 4.79 6.08
N ALA A 55 22.24 3.60 6.58
CA ALA A 55 23.21 2.57 6.97
C ALA A 55 23.59 1.63 5.81
N GLN A 56 22.99 1.76 4.63
CA GLN A 56 23.30 0.88 3.49
C GLN A 56 24.68 1.22 2.92
N LEU A 57 25.57 0.22 2.95
CA LEU A 57 26.91 0.34 2.35
C LEU A 57 26.82 0.42 0.82
N PRO A 58 27.66 1.25 0.17
CA PRO A 58 27.71 1.32 -1.28
C PRO A 58 28.14 -0.04 -1.85
N LEU A 59 27.50 -0.46 -2.95
CA LEU A 59 27.90 -1.65 -3.67
C LEU A 59 29.31 -1.47 -4.24
N PRO A 60 30.20 -2.46 -4.12
CA PRO A 60 31.51 -2.41 -4.76
C PRO A 60 31.35 -2.37 -6.29
N LEU A 61 32.16 -1.50 -6.92
CA LEU A 61 32.23 -1.32 -8.38
C LEU A 61 32.80 -2.54 -9.10
#